data_AF-B1C6F3-F1
#
_entry.id   AF-B1C6F3-F1
#
_cell.length_a   1.000
_cell.length_b   1.000
_cell.length_c   1.000
_cell.angle_alpha   90.00
_cell.angle_beta   90.00
_cell.angle_gamma   90.00
#
_symmetry.space_group_name_H-M   'P 1'
#
loop_
_entity.id
_entity.type
_entity.pdbx_description
1 polymer ?
#
loop_
_entity_poly.entity_id
_entity_poly.type
_entity_poly.pdbx_seq_one_letter_code
_entity_poly.pdbx_strand_id
1 'polypeptide(L)'
;MKIDLKNLDIKKIDKRVFIAFGIAIVCLIFLLKIIISPIVFANSSIDLEINNKLNSKDNIKYTFFGSKDAVVIDDSKVNINKLGTYTIIYKYHGKEYPIKVNVKDTTPPSFDTVPVTIEAGIKIKPDKLVKNIKDATNTTVRFKEDYDFRDKGEYDVGVIVADAGGNETEKNVVVKVVKDEVPPKISNLQPLDIVEGGKLSLKKGVLVEDDHDPSPKLSVNSSNVDVNKPGSYKVSYTATDRSGNTVTLQRTVNIVKPIGTTKENKKKIVYLTFDDGPSANTKKILDILDKYNVKATFFVTGNGKKYNHLIKVAHDKGHTIALHTYTHDYEKVYKSEKAYFEDLNKLENMVKGIIGYSPKYIRFPGGSSNTVSRAYKKGLMTKLTKEVLNRGYQYYDWNCDSTDASGSEVAVGTLVKNATMCKEKNINILFHDTDAKNTTVDSLPKIIKKYKKRGYIFKAIDENSYAPHHGINN
;
A
#
# COMPACT_ATOMS: atom_id res chain seq x y z
N MET A 1 -9.35 -35.94 100.50
CA MET A 1 -9.68 -34.86 101.46
C MET A 1 -10.77 -34.00 100.83
N LYS A 2 -12.04 -34.15 101.27
CA LYS A 2 -13.18 -33.35 100.80
C LYS A 2 -13.22 -32.06 101.62
N ILE A 3 -13.19 -30.90 100.97
CA ILE A 3 -13.42 -29.61 101.63
C ILE A 3 -14.94 -29.35 101.58
N ASP A 4 -15.56 -29.15 102.73
CA ASP A 4 -16.97 -28.79 102.88
C ASP A 4 -17.13 -27.28 102.68
N LEU A 5 -17.87 -26.88 101.65
CA LEU A 5 -18.05 -25.49 101.22
C LEU A 5 -19.28 -24.80 101.84
N LYS A 6 -20.06 -25.49 102.69
CA LYS A 6 -21.32 -24.94 103.22
C LYS A 6 -21.17 -23.85 104.30
N ASN A 7 -19.96 -23.61 104.82
CA ASN A 7 -19.70 -22.62 105.88
C ASN A 7 -18.76 -21.47 105.48
N LEU A 8 -18.61 -21.16 104.17
CA LEU A 8 -17.85 -19.97 103.74
C LEU A 8 -18.70 -18.70 103.85
N ASP A 9 -18.46 -17.88 104.87
CA ASP A 9 -19.04 -16.53 105.00
C ASP A 9 -18.30 -15.53 104.09
N ILE A 10 -18.81 -15.35 102.87
CA ILE A 10 -18.19 -14.56 101.80
C ILE A 10 -18.02 -13.08 102.19
N LYS A 11 -18.77 -12.56 103.17
CA LYS A 11 -18.66 -11.17 103.65
C LYS A 11 -17.43 -10.92 104.55
N LYS A 12 -16.73 -11.97 105.00
CA LYS A 12 -15.49 -11.88 105.82
C LYS A 12 -14.20 -12.07 105.03
N ILE A 13 -14.27 -12.29 103.72
CA ILE A 13 -13.07 -12.46 102.87
C ILE A 13 -12.52 -11.08 102.52
N ASP A 14 -11.29 -10.79 102.97
CA ASP A 14 -10.58 -9.53 102.73
C ASP A 14 -10.54 -9.19 101.23
N LYS A 15 -10.85 -7.95 100.87
CA LYS A 15 -10.82 -7.42 99.49
C LYS A 15 -9.46 -7.70 98.81
N ARG A 16 -8.38 -7.83 99.58
CA ARG A 16 -7.03 -8.23 99.12
C ARG A 16 -6.99 -9.65 98.52
N VAL A 17 -7.84 -10.57 98.98
CA VAL A 17 -7.91 -11.97 98.48
C VAL A 17 -8.54 -12.02 97.09
N PHE A 18 -9.60 -11.23 96.83
CA PHE A 18 -10.21 -11.14 95.49
C PHE A 18 -9.27 -10.46 94.49
N ILE A 19 -8.53 -9.43 94.91
CA ILE A 19 -7.50 -8.79 94.09
C ILE A 19 -6.37 -9.78 93.78
N ALA A 20 -5.88 -10.53 94.77
CA ALA A 20 -4.87 -11.56 94.58
C ALA A 20 -5.33 -12.68 93.64
N PHE A 21 -6.59 -13.11 93.73
CA PHE A 21 -7.16 -14.12 92.84
C PHE A 21 -7.35 -13.60 91.40
N GLY A 22 -7.79 -12.34 91.25
CA GLY A 22 -7.84 -11.66 89.96
C GLY A 22 -6.47 -11.51 89.32
N ILE A 23 -5.45 -11.12 90.09
CA ILE A 23 -4.05 -11.06 89.64
C ILE A 23 -3.56 -12.46 89.26
N ALA A 24 -3.85 -13.49 90.06
CA ALA A 24 -3.46 -14.87 89.76
C ALA A 24 -4.10 -15.37 88.46
N ILE A 25 -5.37 -15.04 88.19
CA ILE A 25 -6.04 -15.37 86.92
C ILE A 25 -5.38 -14.62 85.76
N VAL A 26 -5.09 -13.32 85.90
CA VAL A 26 -4.43 -12.53 84.84
C VAL A 26 -3.01 -13.07 84.57
N CYS A 27 -2.25 -13.39 85.62
CA CYS A 27 -0.94 -14.03 85.51
C CYS A 27 -1.06 -15.41 84.86
N LEU A 28 -2.06 -16.22 85.22
CA LEU A 28 -2.30 -17.53 84.64
C LEU A 28 -2.65 -17.42 83.15
N ILE A 29 -3.50 -16.48 82.76
CA ILE A 29 -3.84 -16.19 81.36
C ILE A 29 -2.59 -15.72 80.59
N PHE A 30 -1.76 -14.89 81.21
CA PHE A 30 -0.50 -14.43 80.62
C PHE A 30 0.51 -15.57 80.45
N LEU A 31 0.67 -16.42 81.47
CA LEU A 31 1.49 -17.64 81.43
C LEU A 31 0.97 -18.63 80.37
N LEU A 32 -0.34 -18.85 80.29
CA LEU A 32 -0.98 -19.66 79.24
C LEU A 32 -0.68 -19.09 77.86
N LYS A 33 -0.75 -17.76 77.67
CA LYS A 33 -0.42 -17.11 76.40
C LYS A 33 1.04 -17.32 76.00
N ILE A 34 1.97 -17.24 76.97
CA ILE A 34 3.39 -17.51 76.77
C ILE A 34 3.64 -18.98 76.36
N ILE A 35 2.92 -19.93 76.95
CA ILE A 35 3.03 -21.37 76.64
C ILE A 35 2.38 -21.70 75.28
N ILE A 36 1.28 -21.03 74.94
CA ILE A 36 0.54 -21.26 73.70
C ILE A 36 1.29 -20.66 72.50
N SER A 37 1.81 -19.44 72.63
CA SER A 37 2.57 -18.73 71.60
C SER A 37 3.83 -18.09 72.22
N PRO A 38 4.95 -18.83 72.24
CA PRO A 38 6.21 -18.36 72.83
C PRO A 38 6.97 -17.39 71.91
N ILE A 39 6.44 -17.05 70.72
CA ILE A 39 6.98 -16.02 69.83
C ILE A 39 6.10 -14.77 69.94
N VAL A 40 6.71 -13.61 70.16
CA VAL A 40 6.02 -12.32 70.05
C VAL A 40 6.46 -11.63 68.76
N PHE A 41 5.52 -11.46 67.84
CA PHE A 41 5.75 -10.75 66.58
C PHE A 41 5.63 -9.23 66.77
N ALA A 42 6.38 -8.47 65.98
CA ALA A 42 6.27 -7.01 65.91
C ALA A 42 4.92 -6.61 65.29
N ASN A 43 4.52 -7.29 64.21
CA ASN A 43 3.25 -7.09 63.53
C ASN A 43 2.53 -8.42 63.26
N SER A 44 1.21 -8.40 63.24
CA SER A 44 0.35 -9.57 62.88
C SER A 44 0.35 -9.88 61.37
N SER A 45 0.83 -8.96 60.56
CA SER A 45 1.08 -9.10 59.11
C SER A 45 2.21 -8.15 58.70
N ILE A 46 2.89 -8.45 57.61
CA ILE A 46 3.95 -7.62 57.04
C ILE A 46 3.43 -7.03 55.74
N ASP A 47 3.36 -5.71 55.64
CA ASP A 47 3.17 -5.05 54.34
C ASP A 47 4.55 -4.79 53.75
N LEU A 48 4.78 -5.31 52.54
CA LEU A 48 6.06 -5.24 51.83
C LEU A 48 5.84 -4.54 50.49
N GLU A 49 6.63 -3.52 50.21
CA GLU A 49 6.66 -2.91 48.88
C GLU A 49 7.25 -3.92 47.87
N ILE A 50 6.64 -4.03 46.70
CA ILE A 50 7.11 -4.93 45.65
C ILE A 50 8.58 -4.66 45.30
N ASN A 51 9.32 -5.73 45.01
CA ASN A 51 10.76 -5.76 44.75
C ASN A 51 11.67 -5.34 45.93
N ASN A 52 11.12 -4.88 47.07
CA ASN A 52 11.92 -4.65 48.26
C ASN A 52 12.31 -5.96 48.95
N LYS A 53 13.48 -5.93 49.58
CA LYS A 53 14.01 -7.07 50.32
C LYS A 53 13.15 -7.36 51.54
N LEU A 54 12.68 -8.60 51.66
CA LEU A 54 12.03 -9.10 52.86
C LEU A 54 13.07 -9.59 53.89
N ASN A 55 13.05 -9.02 55.09
CA ASN A 55 13.83 -9.51 56.23
C ASN A 55 12.89 -10.15 57.25
N SER A 56 12.54 -11.42 57.04
CA SER A 56 11.54 -12.13 57.84
C SER A 56 11.86 -12.17 59.35
N LYS A 57 13.14 -12.18 59.72
CA LYS A 57 13.58 -12.20 61.11
C LYS A 57 13.24 -10.91 61.89
N ASP A 58 13.13 -9.78 61.20
CA ASP A 58 12.86 -8.47 61.81
C ASP A 58 11.46 -8.41 62.43
N ASN A 59 10.52 -9.23 61.95
CA ASN A 59 9.18 -9.31 62.52
C ASN A 59 9.13 -10.07 63.85
N ILE A 60 10.23 -10.69 64.31
CA ILE A 60 10.29 -11.33 65.63
C ILE A 60 10.72 -10.28 66.66
N LYS A 61 9.80 -9.84 67.53
CA LYS A 61 10.09 -8.84 68.57
C LYS A 61 10.90 -9.43 69.72
N TYR A 62 10.51 -10.60 70.22
CA TYR A 62 11.26 -11.44 71.18
C TYR A 62 10.63 -12.83 71.29
N THR A 63 11.37 -13.76 71.89
CA THR A 63 10.95 -15.14 72.16
C THR A 63 11.00 -15.42 73.65
N PHE A 64 10.06 -16.22 74.14
CA PHE A 64 10.11 -16.77 75.49
C PHE A 64 10.80 -18.14 75.45
N PHE A 65 11.64 -18.42 76.46
CA PHE A 65 12.39 -19.68 76.58
C PHE A 65 13.42 -19.95 75.46
N GLY A 66 14.11 -18.91 74.98
CA GLY A 66 15.25 -19.04 74.06
C GLY A 66 15.57 -17.77 73.26
N SER A 67 16.57 -17.85 72.38
CA SER A 67 16.95 -16.78 71.44
C SER A 67 16.04 -16.75 70.21
N LYS A 68 15.93 -15.57 69.57
CA LYS A 68 15.32 -15.39 68.24
C LYS A 68 15.95 -16.27 67.18
N ASP A 69 17.24 -16.60 67.33
CA ASP A 69 17.99 -17.44 66.38
C ASP A 69 17.51 -18.89 66.34
N ALA A 70 16.79 -19.34 67.38
CA ALA A 70 16.22 -20.68 67.45
C ALA A 70 14.88 -20.81 66.70
N VAL A 71 14.35 -19.71 66.14
CA VAL A 71 13.15 -19.73 65.30
C VAL A 71 13.55 -20.07 63.88
N VAL A 72 13.05 -21.20 63.37
CA VAL A 72 13.22 -21.57 61.96
C VAL A 72 12.17 -20.85 61.14
N ILE A 73 12.58 -20.14 60.10
CA ILE A 73 11.69 -19.32 59.26
C ILE A 73 11.63 -19.95 57.87
N ASP A 74 10.43 -20.26 57.40
CA ASP A 74 10.15 -20.65 56.02
C ASP A 74 9.38 -19.54 55.31
N ASP A 75 10.10 -18.73 54.54
CA ASP A 75 9.58 -17.67 53.66
C ASP A 75 9.72 -18.03 52.17
N SER A 76 10.04 -19.28 51.85
CA SER A 76 10.31 -19.76 50.48
C SER A 76 9.16 -19.55 49.50
N LYS A 77 7.93 -19.43 50.02
CA LYS A 77 6.71 -19.21 49.22
C LYS A 77 6.41 -17.73 48.96
N VAL A 78 7.12 -16.80 49.61
CA VAL A 78 6.91 -15.36 49.40
C VAL A 78 7.58 -14.94 48.11
N ASN A 79 6.79 -14.43 47.16
CA ASN A 79 7.33 -13.86 45.93
C ASN A 79 7.31 -12.33 46.03
N ILE A 80 8.47 -11.74 46.33
CA ILE A 80 8.62 -10.29 46.49
C ILE A 80 8.46 -9.50 45.18
N ASN A 81 8.53 -10.17 44.02
CA ASN A 81 8.42 -9.54 42.70
C ASN A 81 7.01 -9.67 42.10
N LYS A 82 6.02 -10.12 42.90
CA LYS A 82 4.65 -10.31 42.46
C LYS A 82 3.67 -9.83 43.53
N LEU A 83 2.70 -9.03 43.12
CA LEU A 83 1.63 -8.58 44.00
C LEU A 83 0.82 -9.76 44.53
N GLY A 84 0.48 -9.69 45.82
CA GLY A 84 -0.37 -10.70 46.46
C GLY A 84 -0.13 -10.85 47.95
N THR A 85 -0.96 -11.70 48.56
CA THR A 85 -0.79 -12.10 49.95
C THR A 85 -0.15 -13.48 50.02
N TYR A 86 1.01 -13.54 50.68
CA TYR A 86 1.79 -14.74 50.93
C TYR A 86 1.80 -15.07 52.42
N THR A 87 2.32 -16.25 52.78
CA THR A 87 2.43 -16.68 54.17
C THR A 87 3.87 -17.10 54.46
N ILE A 88 4.47 -16.49 55.48
CA ILE A 88 5.70 -16.97 56.12
C ILE A 88 5.29 -17.93 57.26
N ILE A 89 6.00 -19.04 57.40
CA ILE A 89 5.81 -19.98 58.51
C ILE A 89 6.98 -19.87 59.47
N TYR A 90 6.72 -19.40 60.69
CA TYR A 90 7.71 -19.42 61.78
C TYR A 90 7.53 -20.71 62.59
N LYS A 91 8.59 -21.48 62.77
CA LYS A 91 8.58 -22.75 63.51
C LYS A 91 9.39 -22.60 64.79
N TYR A 92 8.77 -22.87 65.94
CA TYR A 92 9.41 -22.77 67.24
C TYR A 92 8.78 -23.74 68.23
N HIS A 93 9.62 -24.52 68.95
CA HIS A 93 9.20 -25.58 69.88
C HIS A 93 8.13 -26.53 69.30
N GLY A 94 8.32 -26.97 68.06
CA GLY A 94 7.43 -27.94 67.39
C GLY A 94 6.07 -27.39 66.94
N LYS A 95 5.83 -26.07 67.04
CA LYS A 95 4.61 -25.39 66.59
C LYS A 95 4.90 -24.45 65.42
N GLU A 96 3.91 -24.28 64.55
CA GLU A 96 3.95 -23.38 63.39
C GLU A 96 3.08 -22.13 63.62
N TYR A 97 3.62 -20.98 63.24
CA TYR A 97 2.95 -19.68 63.37
C TYR A 97 2.93 -19.00 62.00
N PRO A 98 1.83 -19.12 61.23
CA PRO A 98 1.72 -18.48 59.93
C PRO A 98 1.50 -16.98 60.08
N ILE A 99 2.29 -16.17 59.37
CA ILE A 99 2.14 -14.71 59.29
C ILE A 99 1.97 -14.32 57.83
N LYS A 100 0.98 -13.46 57.56
CA LYS A 100 0.71 -12.95 56.22
C LYS A 100 1.74 -11.89 55.82
N VAL A 101 2.20 -11.94 54.58
CA VAL A 101 2.96 -10.88 53.92
C VAL A 101 2.13 -10.37 52.74
N ASN A 102 1.77 -9.09 52.75
CA ASN A 102 1.08 -8.47 51.63
C ASN A 102 2.12 -7.71 50.79
N VAL A 103 2.48 -8.28 49.64
CA VAL A 103 3.31 -7.59 48.65
C VAL A 103 2.40 -6.63 47.88
N LYS A 104 2.59 -5.34 48.11
CA LYS A 104 1.82 -4.24 47.55
C LYS A 104 2.74 -3.33 46.74
N ASP A 105 2.16 -2.61 45.81
CA ASP A 105 2.83 -1.48 45.15
C ASP A 105 2.13 -0.23 45.66
N THR A 106 2.87 0.62 46.38
CA THR A 106 2.35 1.87 46.95
C THR A 106 2.91 3.09 46.24
N THR A 107 3.77 2.88 45.24
CA THR A 107 4.47 3.93 44.53
C THR A 107 3.75 4.22 43.22
N PRO A 108 3.24 5.44 43.00
CA PRO A 108 2.57 5.76 41.76
C PRO A 108 3.53 5.83 40.56
N PRO A 109 3.08 5.46 39.36
CA PRO A 109 3.88 5.50 38.14
C PRO A 109 4.31 6.92 37.80
N SER A 110 5.53 7.09 37.28
CA SER A 110 6.02 8.38 36.79
C SER A 110 6.16 8.37 35.27
N PHE A 111 5.86 9.48 34.60
CA PHE A 111 5.96 9.60 33.14
C PHE A 111 6.13 11.05 32.71
N ASP A 112 6.58 11.26 31.47
CA ASP A 112 6.64 12.58 30.83
C ASP A 112 5.51 12.73 29.81
N THR A 113 5.02 13.95 29.60
CA THR A 113 4.04 14.25 28.56
C THR A 113 4.71 14.63 27.24
N VAL A 114 4.01 14.39 26.14
CA VAL A 114 4.44 14.69 24.78
C VAL A 114 3.35 15.53 24.11
N PRO A 115 3.55 16.86 23.96
CA PRO A 115 2.61 17.69 23.23
C PRO A 115 2.61 17.27 21.75
N VAL A 116 1.44 17.34 21.12
CA VAL A 116 1.26 16.95 19.73
C VAL A 116 0.41 17.98 18.99
N THR A 117 0.60 18.03 17.68
CA THR A 117 -0.30 18.75 16.77
C THR A 117 -1.02 17.72 15.90
N ILE A 118 -2.35 17.81 15.82
CA ILE A 118 -3.21 16.92 15.04
C ILE A 118 -4.19 17.73 14.19
N GLU A 119 -4.73 17.14 13.13
CA GLU A 119 -5.84 17.74 12.39
C GLU A 119 -7.18 17.53 13.08
N ALA A 120 -8.08 18.48 12.86
CA ALA A 120 -9.46 18.43 13.28
C ALA A 120 -10.14 17.11 12.87
N GLY A 121 -10.76 16.44 13.85
CA GLY A 121 -11.47 15.17 13.66
C GLY A 121 -10.59 13.91 13.76
N ILE A 122 -9.27 14.02 13.90
CA ILE A 122 -8.41 12.86 14.15
C ILE A 122 -8.65 12.31 15.56
N LYS A 123 -8.83 10.99 15.64
CA LYS A 123 -8.79 10.27 16.92
C LYS A 123 -7.34 9.98 17.30
N ILE A 124 -6.93 10.44 18.48
CA ILE A 124 -5.63 10.17 19.06
C ILE A 124 -5.76 9.16 20.22
N LYS A 125 -4.79 8.27 20.35
CA LYS A 125 -4.69 7.37 21.49
C LYS A 125 -3.85 8.00 22.61
N PRO A 126 -4.16 7.78 23.89
CA PRO A 126 -3.46 8.40 25.00
C PRO A 126 -1.98 7.95 25.09
N ASP A 127 -1.62 6.78 24.57
CA ASP A 127 -0.23 6.31 24.49
C ASP A 127 0.68 7.23 23.66
N LYS A 128 0.13 8.02 22.74
CA LYS A 128 0.89 8.98 21.93
C LYS A 128 1.27 10.25 22.68
N LEU A 129 0.65 10.48 23.83
CA LEU A 129 0.81 11.71 24.61
C LEU A 129 1.75 11.54 25.81
N VAL A 130 2.26 10.33 26.02
CA VAL A 130 3.13 10.00 27.15
C VAL A 130 4.40 9.30 26.68
N LYS A 131 5.47 9.47 27.44
CA LYS A 131 6.75 8.76 27.25
C LYS A 131 7.41 8.52 28.59
N ASN A 132 8.46 7.69 28.60
CA ASN A 132 9.30 7.45 29.77
C ASN A 132 8.51 6.98 31.01
N ILE A 133 7.49 6.13 30.81
CA ILE A 133 6.74 5.55 31.92
C ILE A 133 7.68 4.66 32.74
N LYS A 134 7.77 4.92 34.05
CA LYS A 134 8.58 4.18 35.01
C LYS A 134 7.71 3.79 36.19
N ASP A 135 7.67 2.48 36.44
CA ASP A 135 6.93 1.90 37.54
C ASP A 135 7.46 0.50 37.89
N ALA A 136 7.16 0.00 39.08
CA ALA A 136 7.53 -1.34 39.51
C ALA A 136 6.58 -2.42 38.96
N THR A 137 5.36 -2.05 38.58
CA THR A 137 4.36 -2.94 38.00
C THR A 137 3.91 -2.51 36.61
N ASN A 138 3.08 -3.34 35.97
CA ASN A 138 2.60 -3.04 34.61
C ASN A 138 1.65 -1.85 34.63
N THR A 139 1.82 -0.95 33.67
CA THR A 139 1.04 0.28 33.56
C THR A 139 0.06 0.25 32.40
N THR A 140 -1.01 1.02 32.53
CA THR A 140 -1.99 1.31 31.47
C THR A 140 -2.16 2.83 31.34
N VAL A 141 -2.50 3.29 30.13
CA VAL A 141 -2.66 4.72 29.83
C VAL A 141 -4.07 4.96 29.34
N ARG A 142 -4.76 5.94 29.92
CA ARG A 142 -6.11 6.35 29.53
C ARG A 142 -6.27 7.87 29.57
N PHE A 143 -7.25 8.37 28.85
CA PHE A 143 -7.69 9.75 29.04
C PHE A 143 -8.42 9.90 30.38
N LYS A 144 -8.35 11.10 30.95
CA LYS A 144 -9.15 11.47 32.13
C LYS A 144 -10.64 11.49 31.82
N GLU A 145 -11.00 11.98 30.64
CA GLU A 145 -12.36 12.10 30.12
C GLU A 145 -12.35 11.94 28.59
N ASP A 146 -13.53 11.98 27.98
CA ASP A 146 -13.63 11.95 26.52
C ASP A 146 -13.30 13.32 25.93
N TYR A 147 -12.33 13.34 25.01
CA TYR A 147 -11.93 14.57 24.30
C TYR A 147 -12.43 14.56 22.86
N ASP A 148 -12.93 15.70 22.41
CA ASP A 148 -13.45 15.91 21.06
C ASP A 148 -12.62 16.97 20.31
N PHE A 149 -11.80 16.48 19.38
CA PHE A 149 -10.85 17.29 18.63
C PHE A 149 -11.41 17.77 17.28
N ARG A 150 -12.71 18.08 17.19
CA ARG A 150 -13.35 18.52 15.93
C ARG A 150 -13.09 19.97 15.55
N ASP A 151 -12.80 20.84 16.51
CA ASP A 151 -12.59 22.26 16.28
C ASP A 151 -11.11 22.63 16.40
N LYS A 152 -10.70 23.67 15.66
CA LYS A 152 -9.33 24.19 15.77
C LYS A 152 -9.12 24.84 17.13
N GLY A 153 -7.96 24.59 17.75
CA GLY A 153 -7.63 25.15 19.05
C GLY A 153 -6.53 24.39 19.78
N GLU A 154 -6.21 24.84 20.99
CA GLU A 154 -5.34 24.11 21.90
C GLU A 154 -6.20 23.50 23.01
N TYR A 155 -6.04 22.20 23.20
CA TYR A 155 -6.80 21.41 24.16
C TYR A 155 -5.85 20.99 25.27
N ASP A 156 -6.25 21.28 26.51
CA ASP A 156 -5.55 20.77 27.68
C ASP A 156 -6.10 19.39 28.03
N VAL A 157 -5.32 18.35 27.72
CA VAL A 157 -5.76 16.95 27.78
C VAL A 157 -5.18 16.28 29.02
N GLY A 158 -6.05 15.81 29.91
CA GLY A 158 -5.67 15.00 31.06
C GLY A 158 -5.40 13.55 30.66
N VAL A 159 -4.20 13.06 30.97
CA VAL A 159 -3.80 11.66 30.76
C VAL A 159 -3.47 11.03 32.10
N ILE A 160 -4.02 9.85 32.33
CA ILE A 160 -3.81 9.05 33.54
C ILE A 160 -3.01 7.81 33.19
N VAL A 161 -1.92 7.60 33.92
CA VAL A 161 -1.18 6.33 33.94
C VAL A 161 -1.50 5.63 35.25
N ALA A 162 -2.06 4.43 35.15
CA ALA A 162 -2.43 3.59 36.28
C ALA A 162 -1.58 2.32 36.28
N ASP A 163 -1.10 1.92 37.46
CA ASP A 163 -0.31 0.69 37.63
C ASP A 163 -1.20 -0.51 38.05
N ALA A 164 -0.59 -1.68 38.29
CA ALA A 164 -1.31 -2.87 38.72
C ALA A 164 -1.57 -2.92 40.24
N GLY A 165 -0.90 -2.07 41.03
CA GLY A 165 -1.14 -1.85 42.46
C GLY A 165 -2.36 -0.98 42.75
N GLY A 166 -2.87 -0.28 41.74
CA GLY A 166 -4.00 0.64 41.85
C GLY A 166 -3.60 2.09 42.09
N ASN A 167 -2.31 2.44 41.94
CA ASN A 167 -1.88 3.83 42.02
C ASN A 167 -1.99 4.50 40.65
N GLU A 168 -2.26 5.81 40.67
CA GLU A 168 -2.45 6.60 39.46
C GLU A 168 -1.64 7.90 39.53
N THR A 169 -1.06 8.29 38.39
CA THR A 169 -0.53 9.63 38.18
C THR A 169 -1.27 10.28 37.02
N GLU A 170 -1.74 11.51 37.24
CA GLU A 170 -2.39 12.34 36.22
C GLU A 170 -1.46 13.49 35.82
N LYS A 171 -1.35 13.74 34.50
CA LYS A 171 -0.70 14.94 33.97
C LYS A 171 -1.49 15.49 32.79
N ASN A 172 -1.44 16.80 32.65
CA ASN A 172 -2.01 17.53 31.54
C ASN A 172 -0.97 17.69 30.40
N VAL A 173 -1.46 17.65 29.17
CA VAL A 173 -0.65 17.82 27.95
C VAL A 173 -1.43 18.60 26.91
N VAL A 174 -0.75 19.52 26.24
CA VAL A 174 -1.36 20.31 25.18
C VAL A 174 -1.45 19.49 23.90
N VAL A 175 -2.68 19.35 23.39
CA VAL A 175 -2.98 18.84 22.05
C VAL A 175 -3.44 20.02 21.20
N LYS A 176 -2.62 20.40 20.22
CA LYS A 176 -2.96 21.46 19.27
C LYS A 176 -3.71 20.89 18.07
N VAL A 177 -4.96 21.31 17.88
CA VAL A 177 -5.78 20.92 16.74
C VAL A 177 -5.71 22.01 15.68
N VAL A 178 -5.21 21.65 14.50
CA VAL A 178 -5.20 22.49 13.32
C VAL A 178 -6.32 22.09 12.37
N LYS A 179 -6.84 23.05 11.60
CA LYS A 179 -7.77 22.78 10.51
C LYS A 179 -7.04 23.02 9.20
N ASP A 180 -7.07 22.02 8.34
CA ASP A 180 -6.59 22.17 6.98
C ASP A 180 -7.62 22.98 6.16
N GLU A 181 -7.12 23.96 5.42
CA GLU A 181 -7.89 24.90 4.59
C GLU A 181 -7.51 24.77 3.09
N VAL A 182 -6.55 23.90 2.77
CA VAL A 182 -6.07 23.67 1.41
C VAL A 182 -6.88 22.53 0.80
N PRO A 183 -7.48 22.70 -0.39
CA PRO A 183 -8.18 21.61 -1.05
C PRO A 183 -7.20 20.62 -1.70
N PRO A 184 -7.63 19.36 -1.91
CA PRO A 184 -6.83 18.37 -2.60
C PRO A 184 -6.48 18.81 -4.03
N LYS A 185 -5.43 18.21 -4.57
CA LYS A 185 -5.02 18.35 -5.97
C LYS A 185 -5.37 17.10 -6.76
N ILE A 186 -6.16 17.27 -7.82
CA ILE A 186 -6.43 16.20 -8.81
C ILE A 186 -5.48 16.37 -10.00
N SER A 187 -4.84 15.28 -10.43
CA SER A 187 -3.99 15.26 -11.63
C SER A 187 -4.29 14.07 -12.55
N ASN A 188 -3.62 14.04 -13.72
CA ASN A 188 -3.80 13.05 -14.80
C ASN A 188 -5.19 13.02 -15.48
N LEU A 189 -5.82 14.19 -15.65
CA LEU A 189 -7.11 14.35 -16.35
C LEU A 189 -6.96 14.64 -17.85
N GLN A 190 -6.01 13.98 -18.54
CA GLN A 190 -5.91 14.09 -20.00
C GLN A 190 -7.17 13.51 -20.68
N PRO A 191 -7.59 14.02 -21.85
CA PRO A 191 -8.75 13.48 -22.57
C PRO A 191 -8.69 11.95 -22.71
N LEU A 192 -9.84 11.29 -22.58
CA LEU A 192 -9.96 9.85 -22.71
C LEU A 192 -10.77 9.51 -23.95
N ASP A 193 -10.17 8.80 -24.89
CA ASP A 193 -10.92 8.20 -25.99
C ASP A 193 -11.38 6.80 -25.55
N ILE A 194 -12.64 6.48 -25.82
CA ILE A 194 -13.26 5.17 -25.59
C ILE A 194 -14.01 4.77 -26.84
N VAL A 195 -13.85 3.52 -27.28
CA VAL A 195 -14.62 3.01 -28.42
C VAL A 195 -16.11 2.89 -28.06
N GLU A 196 -17.00 3.10 -29.02
CA GLU A 196 -18.44 2.88 -28.90
C GLU A 196 -18.75 1.49 -28.31
N GLY A 197 -19.58 1.45 -27.27
CA GLY A 197 -19.90 0.24 -26.49
C GLY A 197 -18.76 -0.24 -25.56
N GLY A 198 -17.66 0.50 -25.49
CA GLY A 198 -16.48 0.17 -24.72
C GLY A 198 -16.65 0.29 -23.21
N LYS A 199 -15.68 -0.27 -22.47
CA LYS A 199 -15.64 -0.24 -21.00
C LYS A 199 -15.08 1.10 -20.52
N LEU A 200 -15.89 1.83 -19.75
CA LEU A 200 -15.49 3.09 -19.16
C LEU A 200 -14.87 2.89 -17.76
N SER A 201 -13.62 3.36 -17.57
CA SER A 201 -12.88 3.25 -16.29
C SER A 201 -12.36 4.61 -15.84
N LEU A 202 -13.23 5.45 -15.29
CA LEU A 202 -12.96 6.86 -15.06
C LEU A 202 -11.97 7.16 -13.93
N LYS A 203 -11.88 6.30 -12.91
CA LYS A 203 -10.94 6.49 -11.80
C LYS A 203 -9.54 5.94 -12.08
N LYS A 204 -9.38 5.10 -13.12
CA LYS A 204 -8.10 4.45 -13.42
C LYS A 204 -7.06 5.49 -13.83
N GLY A 205 -5.97 5.60 -13.07
CA GLY A 205 -4.85 6.48 -13.35
C GLY A 205 -5.00 7.94 -12.89
N VAL A 206 -6.16 8.31 -12.33
CA VAL A 206 -6.36 9.61 -11.68
C VAL A 206 -5.63 9.62 -10.35
N LEU A 207 -4.86 10.66 -10.10
CA LEU A 207 -4.14 10.85 -8.83
C LEU A 207 -4.80 11.98 -8.06
N VAL A 208 -4.93 11.78 -6.75
CA VAL A 208 -5.45 12.76 -5.80
C VAL A 208 -4.46 12.80 -4.65
N GLU A 209 -3.92 13.99 -4.41
CA GLU A 209 -2.91 14.26 -3.39
C GLU A 209 -3.37 15.46 -2.57
N ASP A 210 -2.94 15.52 -1.33
CA ASP A 210 -3.26 16.57 -0.38
C ASP A 210 -2.05 16.75 0.56
N ASP A 211 -1.90 17.93 1.17
CA ASP A 211 -0.76 18.23 2.03
C ASP A 211 -0.90 17.65 3.44
N HIS A 212 -2.13 17.40 3.90
CA HIS A 212 -2.47 16.96 5.25
C HIS A 212 -3.25 15.62 5.27
N ASP A 213 -4.10 15.36 4.27
CA ASP A 213 -4.85 14.11 4.15
C ASP A 213 -4.17 13.06 3.24
N PRO A 214 -3.57 11.99 3.78
CA PRO A 214 -2.99 10.91 2.98
C PRO A 214 -3.98 10.12 2.12
N SER A 215 -5.29 10.29 2.28
CA SER A 215 -6.28 9.54 1.49
C SER A 215 -7.56 10.34 1.19
N PRO A 216 -7.47 11.41 0.38
CA PRO A 216 -8.64 12.21 0.02
C PRO A 216 -9.65 11.39 -0.79
N LYS A 217 -10.94 11.68 -0.60
CA LYS A 217 -12.03 10.96 -1.26
C LYS A 217 -12.27 11.48 -2.68
N LEU A 218 -12.28 10.59 -3.68
CA LEU A 218 -12.59 10.93 -5.07
C LEU A 218 -14.00 10.46 -5.51
N SER A 219 -14.84 11.43 -5.90
CA SER A 219 -16.13 11.24 -6.55
C SER A 219 -16.07 11.59 -8.05
N VAL A 220 -16.84 10.89 -8.88
CA VAL A 220 -16.87 11.11 -10.33
C VAL A 220 -18.32 11.14 -10.80
N ASN A 221 -18.71 12.21 -11.49
CA ASN A 221 -20.02 12.35 -12.13
C ASN A 221 -19.88 12.22 -13.65
N SER A 222 -20.40 11.12 -14.19
CA SER A 222 -20.46 10.80 -15.62
C SER A 222 -21.88 10.48 -16.09
N SER A 223 -22.89 11.02 -15.41
CA SER A 223 -24.31 10.77 -15.72
C SER A 223 -24.72 11.16 -17.14
N ASN A 224 -23.97 12.08 -17.76
CA ASN A 224 -24.17 12.54 -19.13
C ASN A 224 -23.48 11.69 -20.20
N VAL A 225 -22.65 10.70 -19.84
CA VAL A 225 -21.87 9.91 -20.80
C VAL A 225 -22.70 8.75 -21.32
N ASP A 226 -23.01 8.76 -22.61
CA ASP A 226 -23.56 7.62 -23.32
C ASP A 226 -22.46 6.91 -24.12
N VAL A 227 -22.01 5.75 -23.62
CA VAL A 227 -20.95 4.96 -24.26
C VAL A 227 -21.36 4.36 -25.61
N ASN A 228 -22.64 4.32 -25.94
CA ASN A 228 -23.14 3.79 -27.21
C ASN A 228 -23.37 4.88 -28.26
N LYS A 229 -23.02 6.13 -27.94
CA LYS A 229 -23.21 7.26 -28.86
C LYS A 229 -21.90 8.02 -29.04
N PRO A 230 -21.30 7.98 -30.25
CA PRO A 230 -20.12 8.77 -30.55
C PRO A 230 -20.34 10.25 -30.26
N GLY A 231 -19.35 10.88 -29.60
CA GLY A 231 -19.48 12.25 -29.12
C GLY A 231 -18.43 12.60 -28.08
N SER A 232 -18.40 13.86 -27.68
CA SER A 232 -17.49 14.37 -26.65
C SER A 232 -18.29 14.77 -25.41
N TYR A 233 -17.94 14.19 -24.27
CA TYR A 233 -18.66 14.33 -23.01
C TYR A 233 -17.74 14.91 -21.93
N LYS A 234 -18.25 15.84 -21.13
CA LYS A 234 -17.53 16.39 -19.97
C LYS A 234 -17.89 15.61 -18.72
N VAL A 235 -16.91 14.95 -18.10
CA VAL A 235 -17.05 14.21 -16.83
C VAL A 235 -16.44 15.05 -15.72
N SER A 236 -17.15 15.18 -14.59
CA SER A 236 -16.68 15.96 -13.43
C SER A 236 -16.04 15.06 -12.38
N TYR A 237 -14.91 15.48 -11.84
CA TYR A 237 -14.15 14.81 -10.79
C TYR A 237 -14.07 15.72 -9.58
N THR A 238 -14.58 15.27 -8.44
CA THR A 238 -14.57 16.02 -7.18
C THR A 238 -13.73 15.28 -6.16
N ALA A 239 -12.69 15.91 -5.66
CA ALA A 239 -11.89 15.42 -4.54
C ALA A 239 -12.25 16.20 -3.27
N THR A 240 -12.28 15.50 -2.15
CA THR A 240 -12.62 16.04 -0.83
C THR A 240 -11.67 15.46 0.21
N ASP A 241 -10.98 16.30 0.96
CA ASP A 241 -10.20 15.87 2.13
C ASP A 241 -11.11 15.60 3.34
N ARG A 242 -10.51 15.14 4.44
CA ARG A 242 -11.19 14.93 5.72
C ARG A 242 -11.72 16.19 6.40
N SER A 243 -11.11 17.35 6.14
CA SER A 243 -11.50 18.66 6.68
C SER A 243 -12.69 19.26 5.91
N GLY A 244 -13.06 18.64 4.79
CA GLY A 244 -14.16 18.99 3.92
C GLY A 244 -13.80 19.98 2.81
N ASN A 245 -12.53 20.33 2.61
CA ASN A 245 -12.18 21.18 1.47
C ASN A 245 -12.30 20.35 0.18
N THR A 246 -12.69 21.02 -0.90
CA THR A 246 -13.00 20.34 -2.16
C THR A 246 -12.41 21.04 -3.38
N VAL A 247 -12.05 20.24 -4.38
CA VAL A 247 -11.76 20.70 -5.73
C VAL A 247 -12.63 19.93 -6.72
N THR A 248 -13.13 20.60 -7.75
CA THR A 248 -13.82 19.94 -8.87
C THR A 248 -13.17 20.31 -10.19
N LEU A 249 -12.75 19.30 -10.96
CA LEU A 249 -12.18 19.45 -12.29
C LEU A 249 -12.98 18.66 -13.32
N GLN A 250 -12.81 18.99 -14.60
CA GLN A 250 -13.46 18.27 -15.70
C GLN A 250 -12.46 17.54 -16.57
N ARG A 251 -12.85 16.36 -17.05
CA ARG A 251 -12.14 15.58 -18.07
C ARG A 251 -13.06 15.41 -19.28
N THR A 252 -12.49 15.56 -20.48
CA THR A 252 -13.18 15.20 -21.71
C THR A 252 -13.09 13.69 -21.95
N VAL A 253 -14.23 13.04 -22.17
CA VAL A 253 -14.34 11.65 -22.61
C VAL A 253 -14.93 11.65 -24.03
N ASN A 254 -14.18 11.17 -25.01
CA ASN A 254 -14.64 11.04 -26.38
C ASN A 254 -15.07 9.59 -26.62
N ILE A 255 -16.31 9.39 -27.01
CA ILE A 255 -16.78 8.12 -27.54
C ILE A 255 -16.52 8.13 -29.05
N VAL A 256 -15.68 7.21 -29.51
CA VAL A 256 -15.21 7.13 -30.90
C VAL A 256 -15.67 5.86 -31.57
N LYS A 257 -15.84 5.89 -32.90
CA LYS A 257 -16.16 4.68 -33.66
C LYS A 257 -14.97 3.72 -33.67
N PRO A 258 -15.21 2.40 -33.74
CA PRO A 258 -14.13 1.45 -33.97
C PRO A 258 -13.48 1.72 -35.33
N ILE A 259 -12.16 1.57 -35.38
CA ILE A 259 -11.36 1.71 -36.60
C ILE A 259 -10.77 0.36 -36.99
N GLY A 260 -10.56 0.15 -38.29
CA GLY A 260 -10.09 -1.10 -38.88
C GLY A 260 -11.17 -2.18 -38.97
N THR A 261 -10.82 -3.28 -39.65
CA THR A 261 -11.70 -4.44 -39.77
C THR A 261 -10.92 -5.75 -39.84
N THR A 262 -11.45 -6.82 -39.27
CA THR A 262 -10.91 -8.18 -39.45
C THR A 262 -11.49 -8.88 -40.68
N LYS A 263 -12.34 -8.20 -41.45
CA LYS A 263 -12.90 -8.72 -42.71
C LYS A 263 -12.04 -8.27 -43.88
N GLU A 264 -11.52 -9.24 -44.64
CA GLU A 264 -10.75 -8.94 -45.84
C GLU A 264 -11.58 -8.19 -46.90
N ASN A 265 -10.95 -7.20 -47.55
CA ASN A 265 -11.52 -6.59 -48.74
C ASN A 265 -11.55 -7.61 -49.90
N LYS A 266 -12.58 -7.54 -50.75
CA LYS A 266 -12.63 -8.37 -51.97
C LYS A 266 -11.53 -8.00 -52.98
N LYS A 267 -11.00 -6.77 -52.93
CA LYS A 267 -9.90 -6.29 -53.77
C LYS A 267 -8.56 -6.83 -53.27
N LYS A 268 -7.63 -7.04 -54.21
CA LYS A 268 -6.25 -7.42 -53.92
C LYS A 268 -5.43 -6.19 -53.52
N ILE A 269 -5.09 -6.07 -52.24
CA ILE A 269 -4.41 -4.92 -51.63
C ILE A 269 -3.16 -5.38 -50.91
N VAL A 270 -2.04 -4.70 -51.15
CA VAL A 270 -0.81 -4.80 -50.36
C VAL A 270 -0.64 -3.52 -49.54
N TYR A 271 -0.44 -3.69 -48.24
CA TYR A 271 0.01 -2.66 -47.31
C TYR A 271 1.50 -2.93 -47.04
N LEU A 272 2.37 -2.07 -47.57
CA LEU A 272 3.78 -2.05 -47.18
C LEU A 272 3.87 -1.34 -45.83
N THR A 273 4.42 -2.00 -44.83
CA THR A 273 4.57 -1.44 -43.49
C THR A 273 6.02 -1.47 -43.05
N PHE A 274 6.48 -0.38 -42.45
CA PHE A 274 7.86 -0.19 -42.01
C PHE A 274 7.87 0.17 -40.53
N ASP A 275 8.56 -0.65 -39.73
CA ASP A 275 8.71 -0.48 -38.29
C ASP A 275 10.09 0.13 -37.95
N ASP A 276 10.17 0.66 -36.74
CA ASP A 276 11.38 1.14 -36.04
C ASP A 276 11.99 2.46 -36.51
N GLY A 277 11.63 2.96 -37.69
CA GLY A 277 12.05 4.26 -38.19
C GLY A 277 11.48 5.47 -37.43
N PRO A 278 11.81 6.70 -37.88
CA PRO A 278 12.58 7.00 -39.07
C PRO A 278 14.11 6.87 -38.90
N SER A 279 14.82 6.66 -40.00
CA SER A 279 16.28 6.51 -40.09
C SER A 279 16.85 7.12 -41.40
N ALA A 280 18.14 6.91 -41.68
CA ALA A 280 18.74 7.26 -42.97
C ALA A 280 18.09 6.52 -44.16
N ASN A 281 17.49 5.35 -43.93
CA ASN A 281 16.85 4.56 -44.98
C ASN A 281 15.43 5.03 -45.30
N THR A 282 14.74 5.71 -44.39
CA THR A 282 13.37 6.21 -44.60
C THR A 282 13.28 7.09 -45.84
N LYS A 283 14.24 8.01 -46.07
CA LYS A 283 14.24 8.87 -47.25
C LYS A 283 14.36 8.06 -48.55
N LYS A 284 15.29 7.10 -48.59
CA LYS A 284 15.49 6.24 -49.77
C LYS A 284 14.22 5.43 -50.08
N ILE A 285 13.54 4.94 -49.03
CA ILE A 285 12.26 4.22 -49.17
C ILE A 285 11.20 5.15 -49.74
N LEU A 286 11.02 6.36 -49.19
CA LEU A 286 10.06 7.34 -49.70
C LEU A 286 10.30 7.65 -51.20
N ASP A 287 11.56 7.81 -51.60
CA ASP A 287 11.91 8.08 -53.01
C ASP A 287 11.56 6.89 -53.93
N ILE A 288 11.71 5.65 -53.46
CA ILE A 288 11.23 4.46 -54.17
C ILE A 288 9.70 4.42 -54.23
N LEU A 289 9.02 4.70 -53.13
CA LEU A 289 7.56 4.68 -53.07
C LEU A 289 6.95 5.69 -54.06
N ASP A 290 7.53 6.89 -54.15
CA ASP A 290 7.15 7.91 -55.15
C ASP A 290 7.40 7.44 -56.58
N LYS A 291 8.60 6.89 -56.86
CA LYS A 291 8.95 6.37 -58.19
C LYS A 291 7.95 5.34 -58.70
N TYR A 292 7.39 4.53 -57.80
CA TYR A 292 6.38 3.52 -58.15
C TYR A 292 4.94 3.99 -57.93
N ASN A 293 4.70 5.22 -57.49
CA ASN A 293 3.38 5.75 -57.12
C ASN A 293 2.62 4.78 -56.20
N VAL A 294 3.26 4.40 -55.08
CA VAL A 294 2.69 3.52 -54.07
C VAL A 294 2.63 4.23 -52.72
N LYS A 295 1.62 3.91 -51.92
CA LYS A 295 1.50 4.38 -50.53
C LYS A 295 1.82 3.25 -49.56
N ALA A 296 2.22 3.62 -48.35
CA ALA A 296 2.75 2.73 -47.33
C ALA A 296 2.43 3.29 -45.94
N THR A 297 2.68 2.48 -44.91
CA THR A 297 2.50 2.87 -43.50
C THR A 297 3.84 2.79 -42.77
N PHE A 298 4.13 3.78 -41.94
CA PHE A 298 5.33 3.82 -41.10
C PHE A 298 4.91 3.75 -39.63
N PHE A 299 5.24 2.68 -38.92
CA PHE A 299 5.08 2.54 -37.48
C PHE A 299 6.32 3.14 -36.80
N VAL A 300 6.24 4.42 -36.48
CA VAL A 300 7.42 5.20 -36.05
C VAL A 300 7.73 5.02 -34.57
N THR A 301 8.98 5.26 -34.20
CA THR A 301 9.48 5.29 -32.82
C THR A 301 9.99 6.67 -32.41
N GLY A 302 10.27 6.87 -31.12
CA GLY A 302 10.90 8.07 -30.58
C GLY A 302 12.44 8.07 -30.64
N ASN A 303 13.06 6.98 -31.11
CA ASN A 303 14.52 6.83 -31.14
C ASN A 303 15.17 7.59 -32.31
N GLY A 304 14.42 7.83 -33.39
CA GLY A 304 14.90 8.46 -34.62
C GLY A 304 15.03 9.99 -34.60
N LYS A 305 15.36 10.63 -33.47
CA LYS A 305 15.29 12.12 -33.30
C LYS A 305 15.91 12.91 -34.45
N LYS A 306 17.07 12.50 -34.96
CA LYS A 306 17.77 13.12 -36.11
C LYS A 306 16.92 13.11 -37.39
N TYR A 307 16.07 12.11 -37.57
CA TYR A 307 15.28 11.86 -38.76
C TYR A 307 13.78 12.12 -38.55
N ASN A 308 13.35 12.65 -37.40
CA ASN A 308 11.93 12.93 -37.12
C ASN A 308 11.27 13.86 -38.15
N HIS A 309 12.03 14.73 -38.82
CA HIS A 309 11.51 15.56 -39.92
C HIS A 309 10.93 14.71 -41.07
N LEU A 310 11.41 13.48 -41.27
CA LEU A 310 10.90 12.55 -42.30
C LEU A 310 9.49 12.04 -41.98
N ILE A 311 9.04 12.10 -40.72
CA ILE A 311 7.65 11.80 -40.36
C ILE A 311 6.71 12.77 -41.07
N LYS A 312 7.03 14.07 -41.05
CA LYS A 312 6.25 15.10 -41.76
C LYS A 312 6.32 14.89 -43.27
N VAL A 313 7.50 14.59 -43.81
CA VAL A 313 7.67 14.32 -45.26
C VAL A 313 6.84 13.13 -45.70
N ALA A 314 6.86 12.03 -44.93
CA ALA A 314 6.07 10.83 -45.23
C ALA A 314 4.56 11.13 -45.17
N HIS A 315 4.11 11.84 -44.14
CA HIS A 315 2.72 12.28 -44.01
C HIS A 315 2.27 13.16 -45.19
N ASP A 316 3.05 14.18 -45.55
CA ASP A 316 2.69 15.13 -46.63
C ASP A 316 2.67 14.47 -48.01
N LYS A 317 3.43 13.38 -48.18
CA LYS A 317 3.38 12.52 -49.37
C LYS A 317 2.19 11.55 -49.35
N GLY A 318 1.33 11.59 -48.34
CA GLY A 318 0.13 10.74 -48.24
C GLY A 318 0.41 9.31 -47.77
N HIS A 319 1.51 9.08 -47.07
CA HIS A 319 1.75 7.83 -46.34
C HIS A 319 1.09 7.91 -44.95
N THR A 320 0.71 6.77 -44.40
CA THR A 320 0.14 6.72 -43.05
C THR A 320 1.27 6.70 -42.03
N ILE A 321 1.20 7.59 -41.05
CA ILE A 321 2.02 7.52 -39.84
C ILE A 321 1.23 6.77 -38.77
N ALA A 322 1.85 5.76 -38.18
CA ALA A 322 1.30 4.92 -37.14
C ALA A 322 2.29 4.85 -35.96
N LEU A 323 1.83 4.41 -34.79
CA LEU A 323 2.61 4.42 -33.56
C LEU A 323 3.21 3.04 -33.27
N HIS A 324 4.51 2.98 -32.99
CA HIS A 324 5.13 1.74 -32.50
C HIS A 324 5.29 1.78 -30.98
N THR A 325 6.26 2.54 -30.48
CA THR A 325 6.50 2.93 -29.08
C THR A 325 7.52 4.08 -29.07
N TYR A 326 7.59 4.90 -28.02
CA TYR A 326 8.58 5.97 -27.95
C TYR A 326 9.98 5.39 -27.74
N THR A 327 10.20 4.53 -26.73
CA THR A 327 11.54 4.00 -26.44
C THR A 327 11.92 2.77 -27.25
N HIS A 328 10.93 2.00 -27.71
CA HIS A 328 11.16 0.66 -28.29
C HIS A 328 12.03 -0.25 -27.39
N ASP A 329 11.84 -0.12 -26.07
CA ASP A 329 12.59 -0.85 -25.04
C ASP A 329 11.63 -1.80 -24.33
N TYR A 330 11.78 -3.10 -24.60
CA TYR A 330 10.88 -4.14 -24.13
C TYR A 330 10.68 -4.15 -22.60
N GLU A 331 11.74 -3.91 -21.83
CA GLU A 331 11.66 -3.88 -20.37
C GLU A 331 10.82 -2.72 -19.88
N LYS A 332 11.02 -1.53 -20.47
CA LYS A 332 10.26 -0.33 -20.10
C LYS A 332 8.80 -0.45 -20.52
N VAL A 333 8.54 -0.78 -21.78
CA VAL A 333 7.18 -0.75 -22.35
C VAL A 333 6.32 -1.88 -21.80
N TYR A 334 6.87 -3.05 -21.52
CA TYR A 334 6.13 -4.20 -20.99
C TYR A 334 6.23 -4.40 -19.48
N LYS A 335 6.73 -3.40 -18.74
CA LYS A 335 6.71 -3.40 -17.27
C LYS A 335 5.29 -3.45 -16.68
N SER A 336 4.35 -2.73 -17.29
CA SER A 336 2.94 -2.66 -16.86
C SER A 336 2.07 -2.00 -17.93
N GLU A 337 0.74 -2.10 -17.81
CA GLU A 337 -0.19 -1.34 -18.66
C GLU A 337 0.08 0.17 -18.61
N LYS A 338 0.34 0.70 -17.41
CA LYS A 338 0.65 2.13 -17.20
C LYS A 338 1.90 2.52 -17.98
N ALA A 339 2.97 1.74 -17.86
CA ALA A 339 4.24 2.02 -18.55
C ALA A 339 4.08 2.00 -20.08
N TYR A 340 3.34 1.02 -20.62
CA TYR A 340 3.05 0.96 -22.06
C TYR A 340 2.33 2.23 -22.55
N PHE A 341 1.28 2.65 -21.86
CA PHE A 341 0.51 3.82 -22.28
C PHE A 341 1.24 5.14 -22.03
N GLU A 342 2.06 5.27 -21.00
CA GLU A 342 2.92 6.44 -20.81
C GLU A 342 3.93 6.59 -21.96
N ASP A 343 4.54 5.48 -22.37
CA ASP A 343 5.45 5.45 -23.52
C ASP A 343 4.73 5.73 -24.84
N LEU A 344 3.59 5.08 -25.08
CA LEU A 344 2.78 5.30 -26.28
C LEU A 344 2.26 6.75 -26.37
N ASN A 345 1.75 7.32 -25.27
CA ASN A 345 1.27 8.70 -25.24
C ASN A 345 2.40 9.70 -25.49
N LYS A 346 3.63 9.40 -25.04
CA LYS A 346 4.80 10.23 -25.35
C LYS A 346 5.10 10.25 -26.85
N LEU A 347 5.00 9.09 -27.51
CA LEU A 347 5.10 8.99 -28.96
C LEU A 347 3.96 9.71 -29.66
N GLU A 348 2.71 9.49 -29.24
CA GLU A 348 1.51 10.12 -29.80
C GLU A 348 1.64 11.66 -29.76
N ASN A 349 2.06 12.22 -28.62
CA ASN A 349 2.29 13.66 -28.48
C ASN A 349 3.41 14.18 -29.39
N MET A 350 4.52 13.45 -29.52
CA MET A 350 5.60 13.81 -30.44
C MET A 350 5.09 13.84 -31.89
N VAL A 351 4.40 12.78 -32.32
CA VAL A 351 3.86 12.68 -33.69
C VAL A 351 2.82 13.76 -33.94
N LYS A 352 1.89 13.99 -32.99
CA LYS A 352 0.91 15.07 -33.06
C LYS A 352 1.56 16.44 -33.22
N GLY A 353 2.65 16.71 -32.51
CA GLY A 353 3.42 17.95 -32.68
C GLY A 353 4.03 18.12 -34.08
N ILE A 354 4.28 17.03 -34.79
CA ILE A 354 4.87 17.04 -36.14
C ILE A 354 3.80 17.14 -37.23
N ILE A 355 2.72 16.36 -37.14
CA ILE A 355 1.71 16.23 -38.22
C ILE A 355 0.35 16.88 -37.90
N GLY A 356 0.15 17.40 -36.70
CA GLY A 356 -1.04 18.15 -36.30
C GLY A 356 -2.20 17.32 -35.73
N TYR A 357 -2.13 15.99 -35.77
CA TYR A 357 -3.13 15.09 -35.19
C TYR A 357 -2.49 13.84 -34.58
N SER A 358 -3.24 13.16 -33.71
CA SER A 358 -2.81 11.90 -33.11
C SER A 358 -3.23 10.69 -33.97
N PRO A 359 -2.29 9.89 -34.50
CA PRO A 359 -2.64 8.64 -35.14
C PRO A 359 -3.26 7.64 -34.16
N LYS A 360 -4.23 6.85 -34.65
CA LYS A 360 -4.88 5.80 -33.86
C LYS A 360 -4.50 4.38 -34.30
N TYR A 361 -3.57 4.25 -35.25
CA TYR A 361 -3.03 2.96 -35.69
C TYR A 361 -1.76 2.67 -34.91
N ILE A 362 -1.66 1.46 -34.34
CA ILE A 362 -0.49 1.04 -33.59
C ILE A 362 0.03 -0.32 -34.03
N ARG A 363 1.28 -0.61 -33.70
CA ARG A 363 1.82 -1.98 -33.73
C ARG A 363 2.62 -2.19 -32.47
N PHE A 364 2.37 -3.31 -31.78
CA PHE A 364 3.12 -3.66 -30.57
C PHE A 364 4.56 -4.05 -30.94
N PRO A 365 5.59 -3.62 -30.17
CA PRO A 365 6.95 -4.17 -30.31
C PRO A 365 6.95 -5.69 -30.21
N GLY A 366 7.48 -6.35 -31.25
CA GLY A 366 7.46 -7.81 -31.37
C GLY A 366 6.10 -8.41 -31.77
N GLY A 367 5.11 -7.59 -32.08
CA GLY A 367 3.73 -7.99 -32.41
C GLY A 367 2.88 -8.32 -31.18
N SER A 368 1.57 -8.44 -31.38
CA SER A 368 0.63 -8.83 -30.31
C SER A 368 0.88 -10.25 -29.76
N SER A 369 1.51 -11.08 -30.59
CA SER A 369 1.91 -12.47 -30.30
C SER A 369 3.27 -12.61 -29.61
N ASN A 370 3.92 -11.50 -29.23
CA ASN A 370 5.24 -11.56 -28.61
C ASN A 370 5.22 -12.35 -27.29
N THR A 371 6.30 -13.07 -27.02
CA THR A 371 6.52 -13.80 -25.76
C THR A 371 7.50 -13.10 -24.84
N VAL A 372 8.30 -12.15 -25.36
CA VAL A 372 9.29 -11.39 -24.57
C VAL A 372 8.65 -10.63 -23.41
N SER A 373 7.41 -10.13 -23.59
CA SER A 373 6.65 -9.48 -22.53
C SER A 373 6.38 -10.37 -21.32
N ARG A 374 6.39 -11.71 -21.45
CA ARG A 374 6.20 -12.65 -20.34
C ARG A 374 7.28 -12.52 -19.27
N ALA A 375 8.50 -12.14 -19.67
CA ALA A 375 9.63 -11.96 -18.75
C ALA A 375 9.38 -10.78 -17.77
N TYR A 376 8.62 -9.78 -18.20
CA TYR A 376 8.34 -8.58 -17.40
C TYR A 376 6.98 -8.66 -16.70
N LYS A 377 5.94 -9.15 -17.40
CA LYS A 377 4.59 -9.27 -16.85
C LYS A 377 3.76 -10.32 -17.59
N LYS A 378 3.50 -11.46 -16.93
CA LYS A 378 2.58 -12.49 -17.43
C LYS A 378 1.14 -11.95 -17.58
N GLY A 379 0.46 -12.30 -18.67
CA GLY A 379 -0.92 -11.86 -18.96
C GLY A 379 -1.03 -10.43 -19.49
N LEU A 380 0.10 -9.74 -19.75
CA LEU A 380 0.07 -8.32 -20.11
C LEU A 380 -0.49 -8.10 -21.52
N MET A 381 -0.10 -8.90 -22.51
CA MET A 381 -0.56 -8.69 -23.89
C MET A 381 -2.07 -8.95 -24.00
N THR A 382 -2.59 -9.94 -23.28
CA THR A 382 -4.03 -10.19 -23.16
C THR A 382 -4.81 -8.96 -22.67
N LYS A 383 -4.22 -8.16 -21.78
CA LYS A 383 -4.83 -6.91 -21.28
C LYS A 383 -4.63 -5.77 -22.25
N LEU A 384 -3.40 -5.58 -22.74
CA LEU A 384 -3.06 -4.48 -23.64
C LEU A 384 -3.86 -4.53 -24.93
N THR A 385 -4.01 -5.69 -25.57
CA THR A 385 -4.75 -5.81 -26.85
C THR A 385 -6.21 -5.41 -26.71
N LYS A 386 -6.84 -5.73 -25.57
CA LYS A 386 -8.20 -5.28 -25.26
C LYS A 386 -8.25 -3.80 -24.93
N GLU A 387 -7.30 -3.31 -24.13
CA GLU A 387 -7.30 -1.93 -23.65
C GLU A 387 -6.98 -0.93 -24.78
N VAL A 388 -6.11 -1.26 -25.73
CA VAL A 388 -5.84 -0.38 -26.88
C VAL A 388 -7.08 -0.23 -27.76
N LEU A 389 -7.78 -1.34 -28.06
CA LEU A 389 -9.07 -1.31 -28.77
C LEU A 389 -10.11 -0.51 -27.99
N ASN A 390 -10.19 -0.73 -26.68
CA ASN A 390 -11.10 0.01 -25.80
C ASN A 390 -10.85 1.51 -25.82
N ARG A 391 -9.58 1.94 -26.01
CA ARG A 391 -9.17 3.34 -26.11
C ARG A 391 -9.26 3.94 -27.52
N GLY A 392 -9.91 3.23 -28.45
CA GLY A 392 -10.09 3.70 -29.82
C GLY A 392 -8.86 3.55 -30.73
N TYR A 393 -7.82 2.86 -30.29
CA TYR A 393 -6.71 2.47 -31.16
C TYR A 393 -7.06 1.20 -31.92
N GLN A 394 -6.47 1.02 -33.10
CA GLN A 394 -6.43 -0.27 -33.79
C GLN A 394 -4.98 -0.73 -33.88
N TYR A 395 -4.72 -1.94 -33.40
CA TYR A 395 -3.41 -2.56 -33.60
C TYR A 395 -3.38 -3.39 -34.87
N TYR A 396 -2.24 -3.40 -35.55
CA TYR A 396 -1.97 -4.17 -36.75
C TYR A 396 -0.74 -5.03 -36.53
N ASP A 397 -0.90 -6.35 -36.60
CA ASP A 397 0.25 -7.25 -36.79
C ASP A 397 0.61 -7.27 -38.29
N TRP A 398 1.08 -8.41 -38.79
CA TRP A 398 1.32 -8.66 -40.20
C TRP A 398 0.74 -10.04 -40.56
N ASN A 399 0.50 -10.29 -41.84
CA ASN A 399 0.22 -11.65 -42.32
C ASN A 399 1.25 -12.09 -43.37
N CYS A 400 2.26 -11.26 -43.60
CA CYS A 400 3.37 -11.53 -44.48
C CYS A 400 4.65 -10.96 -43.87
N ASP A 401 5.63 -11.82 -43.61
CA ASP A 401 6.90 -11.42 -43.01
C ASP A 401 7.97 -11.38 -44.10
N SER A 402 8.63 -10.23 -44.27
CA SER A 402 9.78 -10.13 -45.17
C SER A 402 11.01 -10.84 -44.64
N THR A 403 11.03 -11.12 -43.33
CA THR A 403 12.12 -11.67 -42.53
C THR A 403 13.37 -10.78 -42.49
N ASP A 404 13.25 -9.49 -42.82
CA ASP A 404 14.38 -8.56 -42.78
C ASP A 404 14.92 -8.34 -41.36
N ALA A 405 14.11 -8.60 -40.32
CA ALA A 405 14.55 -8.60 -38.93
C ALA A 405 15.41 -9.82 -38.52
N SER A 406 15.53 -10.86 -39.35
CA SER A 406 16.29 -12.08 -39.01
C SER A 406 17.81 -11.89 -38.93
N GLY A 407 18.33 -10.77 -39.43
CA GLY A 407 19.73 -10.38 -39.33
C GLY A 407 19.94 -8.93 -39.81
N SER A 408 21.12 -8.36 -39.58
CA SER A 408 21.41 -6.99 -40.00
C SER A 408 21.42 -6.83 -41.52
N GLU A 409 21.88 -7.84 -42.26
CA GLU A 409 22.00 -7.80 -43.73
C GLU A 409 21.50 -9.11 -44.37
N VAL A 410 20.17 -9.25 -44.44
CA VAL A 410 19.54 -10.38 -45.14
C VAL A 410 19.62 -10.15 -46.64
N ALA A 411 20.03 -11.18 -47.39
CA ALA A 411 20.18 -11.08 -48.85
C ALA A 411 18.90 -10.62 -49.55
N VAL A 412 19.02 -9.67 -50.48
CA VAL A 412 17.89 -9.09 -51.24
C VAL A 412 17.00 -10.15 -51.88
N GLY A 413 17.59 -11.21 -52.45
CA GLY A 413 16.83 -12.30 -53.06
C GLY A 413 15.91 -13.04 -52.06
N THR A 414 16.39 -13.24 -50.84
CA THR A 414 15.62 -13.86 -49.74
C THR A 414 14.46 -12.95 -49.32
N LEU A 415 14.72 -11.65 -49.15
CA LEU A 415 13.67 -10.69 -48.82
C LEU A 415 12.57 -10.64 -49.89
N VAL A 416 12.96 -10.57 -51.17
CA VAL A 416 11.99 -10.60 -52.27
C VAL A 416 11.21 -11.90 -52.29
N LYS A 417 11.84 -13.05 -52.04
CA LYS A 417 11.16 -14.36 -51.99
C LYS A 417 10.12 -14.38 -50.88
N ASN A 418 10.52 -14.06 -49.65
CA ASN A 418 9.68 -14.17 -48.46
C ASN A 418 8.56 -13.13 -48.48
N ALA A 419 8.87 -11.86 -48.75
CA ALA A 419 7.86 -10.82 -48.87
C ALA A 419 6.86 -11.02 -50.01
N THR A 420 7.09 -11.96 -50.95
CA THR A 420 6.19 -12.23 -52.08
C THR A 420 5.62 -13.64 -52.11
N MET A 421 5.74 -14.40 -51.01
CA MET A 421 5.16 -15.74 -50.89
C MET A 421 3.68 -15.73 -50.51
N CYS A 422 3.22 -14.64 -49.90
CA CYS A 422 1.86 -14.44 -49.39
C CYS A 422 0.85 -14.26 -50.54
N LYS A 423 -0.35 -14.82 -50.38
CA LYS A 423 -1.36 -15.01 -51.46
C LYS A 423 -2.76 -14.50 -51.10
N GLU A 424 -2.92 -13.97 -49.91
CA GLU A 424 -4.15 -13.40 -49.35
C GLU A 424 -4.60 -12.21 -50.20
N LYS A 425 -5.90 -11.86 -50.16
CA LYS A 425 -6.33 -10.66 -50.92
C LYS A 425 -5.81 -9.41 -50.25
N ASN A 426 -5.70 -9.39 -48.93
CA ASN A 426 -5.22 -8.24 -48.17
C ASN A 426 -3.95 -8.64 -47.43
N ILE A 427 -2.82 -8.13 -47.91
CA ILE A 427 -1.49 -8.51 -47.42
C ILE A 427 -0.90 -7.32 -46.68
N ASN A 428 -0.60 -7.49 -45.40
CA ASN A 428 0.18 -6.56 -44.59
C ASN A 428 1.59 -7.14 -44.45
N ILE A 429 2.56 -6.50 -45.12
CA ILE A 429 3.95 -6.96 -45.15
C ILE A 429 4.76 -6.18 -44.11
N LEU A 430 5.41 -6.90 -43.20
CA LEU A 430 6.35 -6.34 -42.24
C LEU A 430 7.73 -6.13 -42.87
N PHE A 431 8.22 -4.91 -42.77
CA PHE A 431 9.61 -4.51 -43.01
C PHE A 431 10.08 -3.59 -41.89
N HIS A 432 11.37 -3.30 -41.86
CA HIS A 432 11.99 -2.35 -40.96
C HIS A 432 12.78 -1.32 -41.78
N ASP A 433 12.64 -0.04 -41.45
CA ASP A 433 13.39 1.02 -42.11
C ASP A 433 14.52 1.56 -41.23
N THR A 434 15.11 0.75 -40.34
CA THR A 434 16.28 1.15 -39.54
C THR A 434 17.56 1.29 -40.37
N ASP A 435 18.59 1.95 -39.82
CA ASP A 435 19.85 2.22 -40.53
C ASP A 435 20.55 0.95 -41.06
N ALA A 436 20.40 -0.18 -40.36
CA ALA A 436 20.99 -1.46 -40.77
C ALA A 436 20.32 -2.09 -42.00
N LYS A 437 19.08 -1.70 -42.34
CA LYS A 437 18.22 -2.41 -43.31
C LYS A 437 18.36 -1.90 -44.75
N ASN A 438 19.60 -1.74 -45.23
CA ASN A 438 19.85 -1.32 -46.61
C ASN A 438 19.27 -2.33 -47.63
N THR A 439 19.37 -3.63 -47.36
CA THR A 439 18.82 -4.65 -48.27
C THR A 439 17.30 -4.65 -48.35
N THR A 440 16.60 -4.14 -47.32
CA THR A 440 15.17 -3.85 -47.40
C THR A 440 14.90 -2.80 -48.48
N VAL A 441 15.63 -1.69 -48.46
CA VAL A 441 15.54 -0.63 -49.49
C VAL A 441 15.72 -1.21 -50.89
N ASP A 442 16.77 -2.02 -51.09
CA ASP A 442 17.11 -2.61 -52.39
C ASP A 442 16.08 -3.64 -52.89
N SER A 443 15.34 -4.28 -51.97
CA SER A 443 14.34 -5.29 -52.30
C SER A 443 13.01 -4.71 -52.81
N LEU A 444 12.64 -3.51 -52.35
CA LEU A 444 11.33 -2.90 -52.58
C LEU A 444 10.94 -2.80 -54.07
N PRO A 445 11.82 -2.35 -55.00
CA PRO A 445 11.48 -2.28 -56.42
C PRO A 445 11.01 -3.62 -57.00
N LYS A 446 11.64 -4.74 -56.60
CA LYS A 446 11.30 -6.09 -57.09
C LYS A 446 9.99 -6.58 -56.49
N ILE A 447 9.77 -6.32 -55.21
CA ILE A 447 8.53 -6.68 -54.48
C ILE A 447 7.33 -5.94 -55.07
N ILE A 448 7.44 -4.62 -55.25
CA ILE A 448 6.38 -3.78 -55.82
C ILE A 448 6.00 -4.28 -57.22
N LYS A 449 6.97 -4.48 -58.11
CA LYS A 449 6.73 -4.99 -59.48
C LYS A 449 6.03 -6.35 -59.47
N LYS A 450 6.44 -7.27 -58.59
CA LYS A 450 5.88 -8.62 -58.53
C LYS A 450 4.41 -8.62 -58.09
N TYR A 451 4.05 -7.81 -57.10
CA TYR A 451 2.66 -7.68 -56.67
C TYR A 451 1.78 -6.90 -57.66
N LYS A 452 2.30 -5.84 -58.29
CA LYS A 452 1.59 -5.17 -59.40
C LYS A 452 1.28 -6.14 -60.55
N LYS A 453 2.25 -6.98 -60.93
CA LYS A 453 2.05 -8.03 -61.96
C LYS A 453 0.96 -9.05 -61.57
N ARG A 454 0.75 -9.27 -60.27
CA ARG A 454 -0.31 -10.16 -59.74
C ARG A 454 -1.67 -9.46 -59.54
N GLY A 455 -1.78 -8.20 -59.95
CA GLY A 455 -3.02 -7.42 -59.88
C GLY A 455 -3.31 -6.80 -58.51
N TYR A 456 -2.29 -6.64 -57.65
CA TYR A 456 -2.46 -5.95 -56.36
C TYR A 456 -2.32 -4.45 -56.53
N ILE A 457 -3.16 -3.70 -55.81
CA ILE A 457 -2.97 -2.27 -55.57
C ILE A 457 -2.23 -2.07 -54.24
N PHE A 458 -1.55 -0.94 -54.11
CA PHE A 458 -0.83 -0.57 -52.89
C PHE A 458 -1.57 0.53 -52.17
N LYS A 459 -1.80 0.37 -50.88
CA LYS A 459 -2.46 1.36 -50.02
C LYS A 459 -1.68 1.54 -48.72
N ALA A 460 -1.77 2.75 -48.17
CA ALA A 460 -1.46 2.97 -46.77
C ALA A 460 -2.66 2.54 -45.91
N ILE A 461 -2.41 2.22 -44.63
CA ILE A 461 -3.46 1.84 -43.67
C ILE A 461 -4.35 3.05 -43.38
N ASP A 462 -5.66 2.83 -43.38
CA ASP A 462 -6.69 3.81 -43.06
C ASP A 462 -7.72 3.22 -42.06
N GLU A 463 -8.75 4.00 -41.72
CA GLU A 463 -9.80 3.62 -40.79
C GLU A 463 -10.62 2.39 -41.22
N ASN A 464 -10.57 1.97 -42.48
CA ASN A 464 -11.33 0.84 -43.03
C ASN A 464 -10.43 -0.34 -43.42
N SER A 465 -9.12 -0.24 -43.15
CA SER A 465 -8.13 -1.20 -43.59
C SER A 465 -8.23 -2.51 -42.80
N TYR A 466 -7.95 -3.62 -43.50
CA TYR A 466 -7.87 -4.94 -42.90
C TYR A 466 -6.76 -4.99 -41.85
N ALA A 467 -7.09 -5.37 -40.63
CA ALA A 467 -6.18 -5.49 -39.50
C ALA A 467 -5.90 -6.98 -39.21
N PRO A 468 -4.77 -7.53 -39.69
CA PRO A 468 -4.37 -8.87 -39.30
C PRO A 468 -4.00 -8.87 -37.81
N HIS A 469 -4.53 -9.83 -37.08
CA HIS A 469 -4.23 -10.09 -35.67
C HIS A 469 -3.65 -11.48 -35.52
N HIS A 470 -2.49 -11.57 -34.88
CA HIS A 470 -1.93 -12.85 -34.46
C HIS A 470 -2.67 -13.40 -33.24
N GLY A 471 -2.40 -14.67 -32.89
CA GLY A 471 -2.77 -15.23 -31.60
C GLY A 471 -2.01 -14.55 -30.46
N ILE A 472 -2.69 -14.28 -29.34
CA ILE A 472 -2.06 -13.65 -28.18
C ILE A 472 -1.33 -14.69 -27.34
N ASN A 473 -0.03 -14.48 -27.16
CA ASN A 473 0.86 -15.41 -26.48
C ASN A 473 1.43 -14.84 -25.18
N ASN A 474 0.72 -13.96 -24.45
CA ASN A 474 1.09 -13.57 -23.08
C ASN A 474 -0.14 -13.19 -22.24
#